data_AF-A0A5J6JA58-F1
#
_entry.id   AF-A0A5J6JA58-F1
#
_cell.length_a   1.000
_cell.length_b   1.000
_cell.length_c   1.000
_cell.angle_alpha   90.00
_cell.angle_beta   90.00
_cell.angle_gamma   90.00
#
_symmetry.space_group_name_H-M   'P 1'
#
loop_
_entity.id
_entity.type
_entity.pdbx_description
1 polymer ?
#
loop_
_entity_poly.entity_id
_entity_poly.type
_entity_poly.pdbx_seq_one_letter_code
_entity_poly.pdbx_strand_id
1 'polypeptide(L)'
;MDDTEAGTTVREYRTEELAEAAGIPVRTLRFYRERKLLPPPRREGRIAWYDEHHLARLRTIAALLERGHTLGGIAELTAAFENGRDVSQLGELLGIGWSEETPVRLTPEALADYFEGEVTPENLAASLDLGYLATDGDEIVHVSRRLLDVSSALVREGVPLAAVLETGRRVREHADAMAALFTELISAHLSQEALPRLRPLAKSVVEAELTMAMDRLLASAQDPSS
;
A
#
# COMPACT_ATOMS: atom_id res chain seq x y z
N MET A 1 -12.33 18.28 36.54
CA MET A 1 -12.91 16.99 36.11
C MET A 1 -14.20 17.34 35.41
N ASP A 2 -14.11 17.48 34.08
CA ASP A 2 -15.24 17.28 33.17
C ASP A 2 -14.63 16.93 31.81
N ASP A 3 -14.42 15.64 31.61
CA ASP A 3 -14.23 15.01 30.30
C ASP A 3 -15.60 14.93 29.64
N THR A 4 -15.76 15.36 28.39
CA THR A 4 -16.71 14.74 27.44
C THR A 4 -16.29 15.08 26.01
N GLU A 5 -15.57 14.14 25.41
CA GLU A 5 -15.61 13.67 24.02
C GLU A 5 -16.25 14.59 22.97
N ALA A 6 -15.39 15.22 22.17
CA ALA A 6 -15.77 15.71 20.84
C ALA A 6 -15.98 14.50 19.90
N GLY A 7 -17.16 13.90 19.95
CA GLY A 7 -17.60 12.92 18.96
C GLY A 7 -17.65 13.55 17.57
N THR A 8 -16.74 13.16 16.69
CA THR A 8 -16.83 13.50 15.26
C THR A 8 -18.12 12.89 14.75
N THR A 9 -19.11 13.73 14.45
CA THR A 9 -20.40 13.27 13.92
C THR A 9 -20.17 12.78 12.50
N VAL A 10 -20.02 11.46 12.34
CA VAL A 10 -19.94 10.81 11.03
C VAL A 10 -21.24 11.10 10.29
N ARG A 11 -21.16 11.83 9.17
CA ARG A 11 -22.34 12.18 8.39
C ARG A 11 -22.93 10.93 7.76
N GLU A 12 -24.18 10.64 8.10
CA GLU A 12 -24.93 9.52 7.51
C GLU A 12 -25.79 10.00 6.34
N TYR A 13 -25.91 9.16 5.33
CA TYR A 13 -26.63 9.36 4.09
C TYR A 13 -27.61 8.22 3.87
N ARG A 14 -28.80 8.55 3.39
CA ARG A 14 -29.71 7.57 2.79
C ARG A 14 -29.31 7.32 1.34
N THR A 15 -29.91 6.29 0.73
CA THR A 15 -29.58 5.87 -0.65
C THR A 15 -29.69 7.01 -1.67
N GLU A 16 -30.72 7.85 -1.57
CA GLU A 16 -30.94 8.97 -2.49
C GLU A 16 -29.91 10.09 -2.27
N GLU A 17 -29.68 10.46 -1.00
CA GLU A 17 -28.71 11.49 -0.60
C GLU A 17 -27.27 11.11 -0.97
N LEU A 18 -26.91 9.84 -0.80
CA LEU A 18 -25.59 9.34 -1.18
C LEU A 18 -25.39 9.39 -2.70
N ALA A 19 -26.41 8.95 -3.47
CA ALA A 19 -26.35 8.96 -4.92
C ALA A 19 -26.19 10.40 -5.47
N GLU A 20 -26.95 11.34 -4.90
CA GLU A 20 -26.82 12.76 -5.20
C GLU A 20 -25.43 13.31 -4.83
N ALA A 21 -24.94 13.04 -3.63
CA ALA A 21 -23.63 13.49 -3.15
C ALA A 21 -22.46 12.91 -3.97
N ALA A 22 -22.63 11.72 -4.53
CA ALA A 22 -21.68 11.05 -5.42
C ALA A 22 -21.84 11.44 -6.90
N GLY A 23 -22.88 12.22 -7.25
CA GLY A 23 -23.15 12.64 -8.63
C GLY A 23 -23.58 11.50 -9.55
N ILE A 24 -24.13 10.40 -9.01
CA ILE A 24 -24.54 9.22 -9.79
C ILE A 24 -26.05 8.94 -9.66
N PRO A 25 -26.68 8.30 -10.65
CA PRO A 25 -28.05 7.82 -10.51
C PRO A 25 -28.18 6.77 -9.39
N VAL A 26 -29.31 6.77 -8.68
CA VAL A 26 -29.65 5.73 -7.66
C VAL A 26 -29.56 4.31 -8.24
N ARG A 27 -29.91 4.13 -9.52
CA ARG A 27 -29.76 2.83 -10.22
C ARG A 27 -28.30 2.36 -10.28
N THR A 28 -27.36 3.29 -10.48
CA THR A 28 -25.92 3.01 -10.54
C THR A 28 -25.38 2.65 -9.16
N LEU A 29 -25.81 3.37 -8.12
CA LEU A 29 -25.47 3.02 -6.73
C LEU A 29 -25.94 1.60 -6.36
N ARG A 30 -27.18 1.23 -6.72
CA ARG A 30 -27.69 -0.14 -6.49
C ARG A 30 -26.87 -1.18 -7.22
N PHE A 31 -26.54 -0.91 -8.49
CA PHE A 31 -25.71 -1.78 -9.31
C PHE A 31 -24.30 -1.99 -8.73
N TYR A 32 -23.66 -0.95 -8.22
CA TYR A 32 -22.35 -1.06 -7.57
C TYR A 32 -22.40 -1.90 -6.29
N ARG A 33 -23.45 -1.74 -5.49
CA ARG A 33 -23.67 -2.55 -4.29
C ARG A 33 -23.91 -4.02 -4.63
N GLU A 34 -24.69 -4.33 -5.67
CA GLU A 34 -24.90 -5.69 -6.16
C GLU A 34 -23.61 -6.34 -6.65
N ARG A 35 -22.70 -5.54 -7.20
CA ARG A 35 -21.34 -5.93 -7.60
C ARG A 35 -20.34 -6.02 -6.43
N LYS A 36 -20.79 -5.79 -5.18
CA LYS A 36 -19.96 -5.75 -3.97
C LYS A 36 -18.81 -4.73 -4.05
N LEU A 37 -19.01 -3.62 -4.77
CA LEU A 37 -18.05 -2.51 -4.84
C LEU A 37 -18.12 -1.58 -3.63
N LEU A 38 -19.09 -1.81 -2.75
CA LEU A 38 -19.31 -1.03 -1.55
C LEU A 38 -19.48 -1.97 -0.37
N PRO A 39 -18.92 -1.64 0.80
CA PRO A 39 -19.26 -2.30 2.06
C PRO A 39 -20.77 -2.34 2.28
N PRO A 40 -21.28 -3.35 3.01
CA PRO A 40 -22.69 -3.40 3.33
C PRO A 40 -23.07 -2.20 4.23
N PRO A 41 -24.14 -1.46 3.91
CA PRO A 41 -24.57 -0.33 4.73
C PRO A 41 -25.10 -0.78 6.09
N ARG A 42 -25.01 0.10 7.08
CA ARG A 42 -25.66 -0.09 8.38
C ARG A 42 -27.18 -0.09 8.16
N ARG A 43 -27.86 -1.13 8.66
CA ARG A 43 -29.32 -1.25 8.51
C ARG A 43 -30.00 -0.91 9.82
N GLU A 44 -30.95 0.01 9.76
CA GLU A 44 -31.82 0.34 10.89
C GLU A 44 -33.27 0.20 10.45
N GLY A 45 -33.89 -0.90 10.88
CA GLY A 45 -35.18 -1.34 10.36
C GLY A 45 -35.14 -1.60 8.85
N ARG A 46 -35.91 -0.81 8.08
CA ARG A 46 -35.97 -0.90 6.60
C ARG A 46 -35.06 0.09 5.89
N ILE A 47 -34.38 0.97 6.63
CA ILE A 47 -33.55 2.03 6.08
C ILE A 47 -32.10 1.56 6.04
N ALA A 48 -31.43 1.81 4.91
CA ALA A 48 -30.00 1.61 4.75
C ALA A 48 -29.30 2.97 4.93
N TRP A 49 -28.42 3.04 5.92
CA TRP A 49 -27.58 4.18 6.22
C TRP A 49 -26.16 3.93 5.70
N TYR A 50 -25.64 4.93 5.01
CA TYR A 50 -24.29 4.97 4.48
C TYR A 50 -23.55 6.11 5.16
N ASP A 51 -22.26 5.97 5.36
CA ASP A 51 -21.42 7.02 5.95
C ASP A 51 -20.54 7.69 4.89
N GLU A 52 -19.62 8.55 5.33
CA GLU A 52 -18.66 9.23 4.46
C GLU A 52 -17.70 8.27 3.75
N HIS A 53 -17.42 7.10 4.33
CA HIS A 53 -16.60 6.04 3.72
C HIS A 53 -17.24 5.53 2.42
N HIS A 54 -18.56 5.31 2.43
CA HIS A 54 -19.29 4.93 1.22
C HIS A 54 -19.23 6.02 0.14
N LEU A 55 -19.27 7.29 0.53
CA LEU A 55 -19.19 8.41 -0.43
C LEU A 55 -17.78 8.53 -1.04
N ALA A 56 -16.73 8.40 -0.23
CA ALA A 56 -15.35 8.41 -0.71
C ALA A 56 -15.12 7.28 -1.73
N ARG A 57 -15.57 6.06 -1.41
CA ARG A 57 -15.46 4.90 -2.29
C ARG A 57 -16.20 5.08 -3.61
N LEU A 58 -17.39 5.69 -3.60
CA LEU A 58 -18.14 6.01 -4.82
C LEU A 58 -17.40 6.99 -5.74
N ARG A 59 -16.78 8.03 -5.16
CA ARG A 59 -15.96 9.00 -5.90
C ARG A 59 -14.74 8.33 -6.52
N THR A 60 -14.12 7.42 -5.78
CA THR A 60 -13.03 6.61 -6.32
C THR A 60 -13.43 5.77 -7.51
N ILE A 61 -14.53 5.02 -7.40
CA ILE A 61 -15.02 4.19 -8.50
C ILE A 61 -15.27 5.07 -9.74
N ALA A 62 -15.87 6.25 -9.59
CA ALA A 62 -16.10 7.17 -10.69
C ALA A 62 -14.79 7.63 -11.35
N ALA A 63 -13.81 8.07 -10.55
CA ALA A 63 -12.54 8.56 -11.05
C ALA A 63 -11.68 7.49 -11.76
N LEU A 64 -11.75 6.24 -11.31
CA LEU A 64 -11.09 5.11 -11.97
C LEU A 64 -11.77 4.75 -13.29
N LEU A 65 -13.10 4.80 -13.36
CA LEU A 65 -13.83 4.57 -14.61
C LEU A 65 -13.54 5.64 -15.66
N GLU A 66 -13.42 6.92 -15.27
CA GLU A 66 -13.04 8.02 -16.16
C GLU A 66 -11.66 7.82 -16.79
N ARG A 67 -10.75 7.12 -16.09
CA ARG A 67 -9.40 6.78 -16.57
C ARG A 67 -9.34 5.49 -17.40
N GLY A 68 -10.50 4.87 -17.69
CA GLY A 68 -10.58 3.69 -18.56
C GLY A 68 -10.45 2.35 -17.85
N HIS A 69 -10.41 2.33 -16.50
CA HIS A 69 -10.51 1.07 -15.77
C HIS A 69 -11.89 0.44 -15.95
N THR A 70 -11.96 -0.89 -15.89
CA THR A 70 -13.24 -1.60 -15.97
C THR A 70 -13.84 -1.80 -14.58
N LEU A 71 -15.18 -1.90 -14.49
CA LEU A 71 -15.86 -2.23 -13.24
C LEU A 71 -15.39 -3.56 -12.62
N GLY A 72 -14.98 -4.52 -13.45
CA GLY A 72 -14.41 -5.79 -12.98
C GLY A 72 -13.07 -5.58 -12.30
N GLY A 73 -12.16 -4.86 -12.95
CA GLY A 73 -10.86 -4.51 -12.36
C GLY A 73 -11.02 -3.67 -11.09
N ILE A 74 -11.96 -2.72 -11.05
CA ILE A 74 -12.23 -1.95 -9.83
C ILE A 74 -12.76 -2.84 -8.70
N ALA A 75 -13.58 -3.86 -9.00
CA ALA A 75 -14.07 -4.81 -8.00
C ALA A 75 -12.94 -5.65 -7.39
N GLU A 76 -12.02 -6.12 -8.22
CA GLU A 76 -10.87 -6.89 -7.78
C GLU A 76 -9.89 -6.02 -6.99
N LEU A 77 -9.65 -4.78 -7.41
CA LEU A 77 -8.88 -3.79 -6.65
C LEU A 77 -9.51 -3.55 -5.26
N THR A 78 -10.83 -3.35 -5.23
CA THR A 78 -11.59 -3.12 -3.99
C THR A 78 -11.48 -4.31 -3.05
N ALA A 79 -11.60 -5.53 -3.57
CA ALA A 79 -11.47 -6.76 -2.79
C ALA A 79 -10.04 -6.96 -2.27
N ALA A 80 -9.02 -6.66 -3.08
CA ALA A 80 -7.63 -6.71 -2.64
C ALA A 80 -7.39 -5.75 -1.46
N PHE A 81 -7.93 -4.52 -1.51
CA PHE A 81 -7.84 -3.58 -0.38
C PHE A 81 -8.54 -4.07 0.90
N GLU A 82 -9.72 -4.69 0.80
CA GLU A 82 -10.39 -5.26 1.98
C GLU A 82 -9.58 -6.39 2.66
N ASN A 83 -8.72 -7.08 1.88
CA ASN A 83 -7.80 -8.10 2.39
C ASN A 83 -6.40 -7.53 2.70
N GLY A 84 -6.20 -6.23 2.52
CA GLY A 84 -4.93 -5.56 2.77
C GLY A 84 -4.55 -5.55 4.24
N ARG A 85 -3.27 -5.31 4.52
CA ARG A 85 -2.78 -5.18 5.89
C ARG A 85 -3.15 -3.81 6.46
N ASP A 86 -3.66 -3.80 7.69
CA ASP A 86 -3.97 -2.56 8.40
C ASP A 86 -2.68 -1.82 8.83
N VAL A 87 -2.66 -0.49 8.69
CA VAL A 87 -1.53 0.35 9.10
C VAL A 87 -1.19 0.19 10.58
N SER A 88 -2.18 -0.04 11.45
CA SER A 88 -1.95 -0.31 12.87
C SER A 88 -1.16 -1.60 13.10
N GLN A 89 -1.54 -2.69 12.41
CA GLN A 89 -0.80 -3.96 12.43
C GLN A 89 0.60 -3.80 11.83
N LEU A 90 0.72 -3.01 10.77
CA LEU A 90 2.03 -2.67 10.21
C LEU A 90 2.86 -1.88 11.22
N GLY A 91 2.26 -0.96 11.97
CA GLY A 91 2.88 -0.21 13.05
C GLY A 91 3.34 -1.10 14.21
N GLU A 92 2.67 -2.22 14.49
CA GLU A 92 3.13 -3.23 15.46
C GLU A 92 4.29 -4.07 14.90
N LEU A 93 4.19 -4.51 13.64
CA LEU A 93 5.26 -5.23 12.91
C LEU A 93 6.52 -4.37 12.74
N LEU A 94 6.36 -3.09 12.44
CA LEU A 94 7.42 -2.08 12.33
C LEU A 94 7.75 -1.40 13.68
N GLY A 95 6.95 -1.66 14.72
CA GLY A 95 7.00 -1.07 16.06
C GLY A 95 8.16 -1.58 16.91
N ILE A 96 8.87 -2.59 16.40
CA ILE A 96 10.30 -2.76 16.65
C ILE A 96 11.00 -1.75 15.72
N GLY A 97 11.26 -0.54 16.22
CA GLY A 97 11.62 0.69 15.50
C GLY A 97 12.89 0.67 14.63
N TRP A 98 12.88 -0.09 13.54
CA TRP A 98 13.96 -0.19 12.57
C TRP A 98 13.68 0.53 11.24
N SER A 99 12.48 1.07 11.01
CA SER A 99 12.16 1.78 9.76
C SER A 99 12.14 3.30 9.94
N GLU A 100 12.84 4.01 9.05
CA GLU A 100 12.84 5.49 8.89
C GLU A 100 11.99 5.86 7.68
N GLU A 101 11.35 4.86 7.07
CA GLU A 101 10.55 5.05 5.88
C GLU A 101 9.34 5.90 6.25
N THR A 102 9.14 6.97 5.49
CA THR A 102 8.00 7.86 5.66
C THR A 102 6.82 7.22 4.93
N PRO A 103 5.76 6.80 5.64
CA PRO A 103 4.56 6.31 4.98
C PRO A 103 3.86 7.44 4.24
N VAL A 104 3.19 7.10 3.14
CA VAL A 104 2.52 8.05 2.27
C VAL A 104 1.09 7.60 2.10
N ARG A 105 0.15 8.43 2.55
CA ARG A 105 -1.27 8.22 2.31
C ARG A 105 -1.61 8.71 0.90
N LEU A 106 -2.31 7.86 0.16
CA LEU A 106 -2.70 8.08 -1.22
C LEU A 106 -4.18 7.73 -1.34
N THR A 107 -4.89 8.57 -2.09
CA THR A 107 -6.18 8.12 -2.63
C THR A 107 -5.93 7.11 -3.75
N PRO A 108 -6.90 6.25 -4.07
CA PRO A 108 -6.79 5.31 -5.20
C PRO A 108 -6.50 6.01 -6.53
N GLU A 109 -7.00 7.23 -6.73
CA GLU A 109 -6.73 8.04 -7.92
C GLU A 109 -5.28 8.52 -7.94
N ALA A 110 -4.78 9.00 -6.80
CA ALA A 110 -3.39 9.43 -6.69
C ALA A 110 -2.45 8.25 -7.00
N LEU A 111 -2.75 7.05 -6.48
CA LEU A 111 -1.99 5.84 -6.80
C LEU A 111 -2.04 5.49 -8.29
N ALA A 112 -3.22 5.58 -8.92
CA ALA A 112 -3.38 5.37 -10.36
C ALA A 112 -2.53 6.35 -11.18
N ASP A 113 -2.48 7.62 -10.77
CA ASP A 113 -1.68 8.65 -11.42
C ASP A 113 -0.15 8.40 -11.27
N TYR A 114 0.31 7.72 -10.22
CA TYR A 114 1.72 7.34 -10.06
C TYR A 114 2.20 6.28 -11.06
N PHE A 115 1.30 5.42 -11.54
CA PHE A 115 1.67 4.22 -12.30
C PHE A 115 0.98 4.11 -13.67
N GLU A 116 0.31 5.19 -14.13
CA GLU A 116 -0.15 5.39 -15.52
C GLU A 116 -0.86 4.18 -16.17
N GLY A 117 -1.74 3.50 -15.42
CA GLY A 117 -2.53 2.35 -15.91
C GLY A 117 -1.98 0.97 -15.54
N GLU A 118 -0.79 0.89 -14.93
CA GLU A 118 -0.25 -0.35 -14.36
C GLU A 118 -0.87 -0.72 -13.00
N VAL A 119 -1.80 0.11 -12.47
CA VAL A 119 -2.59 -0.21 -11.28
C VAL A 119 -3.68 -1.22 -11.64
N THR A 120 -3.24 -2.48 -11.76
CA THR A 120 -4.09 -3.65 -11.95
C THR A 120 -4.37 -4.35 -10.62
N PRO A 121 -5.45 -5.14 -10.54
CA PRO A 121 -5.73 -5.96 -9.36
C PRO A 121 -4.58 -6.86 -8.94
N GLU A 122 -3.89 -7.46 -9.90
CA GLU A 122 -2.76 -8.37 -9.66
C GLU A 122 -1.57 -7.64 -9.07
N ASN A 123 -1.23 -6.46 -9.60
CA ASN A 123 -0.13 -5.65 -9.09
C ASN A 123 -0.45 -5.10 -7.70
N LEU A 124 -1.72 -4.77 -7.44
CA LEU A 124 -2.14 -4.33 -6.12
C LEU A 124 -2.05 -5.46 -5.08
N ALA A 125 -2.58 -6.63 -5.40
CA ALA A 125 -2.48 -7.81 -4.55
C ALA A 125 -1.02 -8.15 -4.24
N ALA A 126 -0.16 -8.17 -5.26
CA ALA A 126 1.27 -8.40 -5.08
C ALA A 126 1.93 -7.33 -4.18
N SER A 127 1.52 -6.06 -4.29
CA SER A 127 2.04 -4.98 -3.45
C SER A 127 1.60 -5.09 -1.98
N LEU A 128 0.38 -5.58 -1.71
CA LEU A 128 -0.14 -5.87 -0.37
C LEU A 128 0.56 -7.09 0.24
N ASP A 129 0.75 -8.16 -0.54
CA ASP A 129 1.49 -9.37 -0.16
C ASP A 129 2.94 -9.02 0.20
N LEU A 130 3.58 -8.19 -0.61
CA LEU A 130 4.92 -7.66 -0.35
C LEU A 130 4.93 -6.66 0.80
N GLY A 131 3.79 -6.11 1.21
CA GLY A 131 3.68 -5.16 2.31
C GLY A 131 4.24 -3.80 1.98
N TYR A 132 4.25 -3.46 0.70
CA TYR A 132 4.53 -2.10 0.24
C TYR A 132 3.30 -1.22 0.35
N LEU A 133 2.11 -1.83 0.30
CA LEU A 133 0.84 -1.19 0.56
C LEU A 133 0.19 -1.75 1.83
N ALA A 134 -0.54 -0.87 2.49
CA ALA A 134 -1.41 -1.11 3.62
C ALA A 134 -2.69 -0.28 3.44
N THR A 135 -3.70 -0.54 4.26
CA THR A 135 -4.95 0.21 4.29
C THR A 135 -5.16 0.90 5.62
N ASP A 136 -5.70 2.11 5.58
CA ASP A 136 -6.14 2.90 6.74
C ASP A 136 -7.58 3.37 6.45
N GLY A 137 -8.56 2.59 6.89
CA GLY A 137 -9.95 2.76 6.45
C GLY A 137 -10.09 2.53 4.95
N ASP A 138 -10.50 3.57 4.20
CA ASP A 138 -10.57 3.53 2.73
C ASP A 138 -9.32 4.12 2.05
N GLU A 139 -8.35 4.61 2.81
CA GLU A 139 -7.13 5.17 2.25
C GLU A 139 -6.08 4.08 2.02
N ILE A 140 -5.30 4.28 0.96
CA ILE A 140 -4.17 3.44 0.65
C ILE A 140 -2.94 4.08 1.28
N VAL A 141 -2.17 3.28 2.01
CA VAL A 141 -0.92 3.75 2.62
C VAL A 141 0.23 2.98 2.01
N HIS A 142 1.10 3.69 1.30
CA HIS A 142 2.38 3.14 0.88
C HIS A 142 3.38 3.26 2.03
N VAL A 143 4.06 2.16 2.37
CA VAL A 143 4.92 2.09 3.57
C VAL A 143 6.20 2.91 3.47
N SER A 144 6.58 3.32 2.26
CA SER A 144 7.79 4.07 1.96
C SER A 144 7.61 5.03 0.80
N ARG A 145 7.79 6.33 1.03
CA ARG A 145 7.88 7.37 0.00
C ARG A 145 8.95 7.05 -1.04
N ARG A 146 10.12 6.60 -0.58
CA ARG A 146 11.27 6.33 -1.45
C ARG A 146 11.00 5.17 -2.41
N LEU A 147 10.44 4.06 -1.92
CA LEU A 147 10.09 2.92 -2.76
C LEU A 147 8.98 3.28 -3.76
N LEU A 148 7.99 4.08 -3.35
CA LEU A 148 6.95 4.59 -4.24
C LEU A 148 7.54 5.42 -5.38
N ASP A 149 8.46 6.34 -5.07
CA ASP A 149 9.08 7.22 -6.06
C ASP A 149 9.98 6.44 -7.04
N VAL A 150 10.79 5.51 -6.53
CA VAL A 150 11.69 4.69 -7.35
C VAL A 150 10.92 3.73 -8.26
N SER A 151 9.90 3.04 -7.73
CA SER A 151 9.09 2.12 -8.53
C SER A 151 8.32 2.86 -9.63
N SER A 152 7.74 4.02 -9.32
CA SER A 152 7.07 4.88 -10.31
C SER A 152 8.06 5.39 -11.36
N ALA A 153 9.29 5.76 -10.99
CA ALA A 153 10.33 6.13 -11.95
C ALA A 153 10.67 4.99 -12.92
N LEU A 154 10.84 3.76 -12.43
CA LEU A 154 11.08 2.59 -13.29
C LEU A 154 9.93 2.33 -14.27
N VAL A 155 8.68 2.49 -13.81
CA VAL A 155 7.50 2.33 -14.68
C VAL A 155 7.45 3.38 -15.78
N ARG A 156 7.81 4.64 -15.48
CA ARG A 156 7.90 5.70 -16.51
C ARG A 156 8.98 5.44 -17.56
N GLU A 157 10.03 4.69 -17.21
CA GLU A 157 11.04 4.21 -18.16
C GLU A 157 10.56 3.00 -18.99
N GLY A 158 9.30 2.57 -18.82
CA GLY A 158 8.67 1.48 -19.56
C GLY A 158 8.86 0.10 -18.94
N VAL A 159 9.38 -0.01 -17.72
CA VAL A 159 9.46 -1.29 -17.00
C VAL A 159 8.06 -1.65 -16.46
N PRO A 160 7.48 -2.81 -16.82
CA PRO A 160 6.17 -3.19 -16.30
C PRO A 160 6.17 -3.29 -14.77
N LEU A 161 5.12 -2.79 -14.11
CA LEU A 161 5.06 -2.77 -12.64
C LEU A 161 5.13 -4.20 -12.06
N ALA A 162 4.55 -5.17 -12.75
CA ALA A 162 4.65 -6.58 -12.38
C ALA A 162 6.11 -7.07 -12.27
N ALA A 163 6.99 -6.65 -13.19
CA ALA A 163 8.40 -7.01 -13.17
C ALA A 163 9.17 -6.28 -12.05
N VAL A 164 8.79 -5.04 -11.75
CA VAL A 164 9.32 -4.28 -10.60
C VAL A 164 8.97 -4.99 -9.30
N LEU A 165 7.70 -5.40 -9.13
CA LEU A 165 7.22 -6.09 -7.93
C LEU A 165 7.85 -7.49 -7.79
N GLU A 166 8.01 -8.23 -8.89
CA GLU A 166 8.73 -9.51 -8.91
C GLU A 166 10.18 -9.35 -8.41
N THR A 167 10.87 -8.33 -8.94
CA THR A 167 12.23 -8.00 -8.49
C THR A 167 12.24 -7.60 -7.02
N GLY A 168 11.27 -6.79 -6.59
CA GLY A 168 11.07 -6.40 -5.20
C GLY A 168 10.90 -7.59 -4.26
N ARG A 169 10.15 -8.63 -4.67
CA ARG A 169 10.01 -9.87 -3.90
C ARG A 169 11.35 -10.53 -3.63
N ARG A 170 12.15 -10.72 -4.67
CA ARG A 170 13.48 -11.34 -4.56
C ARG A 170 14.43 -10.50 -3.72
N VAL A 171 14.40 -9.17 -3.87
CA VAL A 171 15.18 -8.26 -3.03
C VAL A 171 14.75 -8.38 -1.56
N ARG A 172 13.45 -8.50 -1.28
CA ARG A 172 12.92 -8.67 0.08
C ARG A 172 13.38 -9.98 0.70
N GLU A 173 13.35 -11.09 -0.03
CA GLU A 173 13.86 -12.38 0.45
C GLU A 173 15.33 -12.28 0.90
N HIS A 174 16.17 -11.61 0.10
CA HIS A 174 17.57 -11.37 0.46
C HIS A 174 17.71 -10.39 1.63
N ALA A 175 16.89 -9.34 1.69
CA ALA A 175 16.88 -8.40 2.80
C ALA A 175 16.49 -9.07 4.13
N ASP A 176 15.49 -9.96 4.12
CA ASP A 176 15.05 -10.72 5.29
C ASP A 176 16.15 -11.68 5.75
N ALA A 177 16.86 -12.33 4.82
CA ALA A 177 18.03 -13.16 5.15
C ALA A 177 19.17 -12.34 5.77
N MET A 178 19.47 -11.15 5.24
CA MET A 178 20.46 -10.24 5.84
C MET A 178 20.01 -9.76 7.22
N ALA A 179 18.74 -9.41 7.38
CA ALA A 179 18.17 -8.98 8.65
C ALA A 179 18.33 -10.08 9.71
N ALA A 180 18.07 -11.34 9.37
CA ALA A 180 18.28 -12.48 10.27
C ALA A 180 19.74 -12.57 10.74
N LEU A 181 20.72 -12.43 9.85
CA LEU A 181 22.15 -12.43 10.21
C LEU A 181 22.50 -11.31 11.20
N PHE A 182 22.02 -10.10 10.95
CA PHE A 182 22.24 -8.98 11.87
C PHE A 182 21.52 -9.20 13.21
N THR A 183 20.27 -9.68 13.20
CA THR A 183 19.52 -9.98 14.42
C THR A 183 20.24 -11.04 15.26
N GLU A 184 20.73 -12.13 14.66
CA GLU A 184 21.51 -13.16 15.35
C GLU A 184 22.79 -12.58 15.97
N LEU A 185 23.57 -11.82 15.19
CA LEU A 185 24.80 -11.18 15.68
C LEU A 185 24.53 -10.27 16.88
N ILE A 186 23.48 -9.45 16.78
CA ILE A 186 23.10 -8.49 17.79
C ILE A 186 22.61 -9.20 19.05
N SER A 187 21.69 -10.17 18.92
CA SER A 187 21.17 -10.94 20.06
C SER A 187 22.27 -11.72 20.79
N ALA A 188 23.31 -12.16 20.09
CA ALA A 188 24.43 -12.88 20.69
C ALA A 188 25.41 -11.98 21.46
N HIS A 189 25.55 -10.70 21.08
CA HIS A 189 26.66 -9.86 21.58
C HIS A 189 26.23 -8.58 22.28
N LEU A 190 24.97 -8.14 22.14
CA LEU A 190 24.55 -6.80 22.52
C LEU A 190 23.19 -6.80 23.23
N SER A 191 23.01 -5.86 24.16
CA SER A 191 21.72 -5.64 24.82
C SER A 191 20.76 -4.88 23.90
N GLN A 192 19.45 -5.02 24.16
CA GLN A 192 18.37 -4.30 23.46
C GLN A 192 18.54 -2.77 23.48
N GLU A 193 19.26 -2.23 24.45
CA GLU A 193 19.56 -0.79 24.58
C GLU A 193 20.57 -0.29 23.52
N ALA A 194 21.36 -1.19 22.92
CA ALA A 194 22.33 -0.83 21.88
C ALA A 194 21.70 -0.68 20.48
N LEU A 195 20.46 -1.16 20.28
CA LEU A 195 19.82 -1.27 18.98
C LEU A 195 19.77 0.03 18.16
N PRO A 196 19.42 1.21 18.73
CA PRO A 196 19.34 2.44 17.94
C PRO A 196 20.69 2.86 17.33
N ARG A 197 21.82 2.49 17.97
CA ARG A 197 23.17 2.83 17.50
C ARG A 197 23.68 1.92 16.39
N LEU A 198 23.17 0.68 16.31
CA LEU A 198 23.62 -0.33 15.35
C LEU A 198 22.95 -0.20 14.01
N ARG A 199 21.73 0.31 14.00
CA ARG A 199 20.92 0.51 12.80
C ARG A 199 21.66 1.22 11.65
N PRO A 200 22.29 2.41 11.84
CA PRO A 200 23.02 3.06 10.77
C PRO A 200 24.24 2.25 10.30
N LEU A 201 24.90 1.51 11.20
CA LEU A 201 26.07 0.69 10.86
C LEU A 201 25.67 -0.51 9.99
N ALA A 202 24.59 -1.21 10.34
CA ALA A 202 24.06 -2.32 9.54
C ALA A 202 23.68 -1.85 8.12
N LYS A 203 23.04 -0.68 8.01
CA LYS A 203 22.71 -0.07 6.72
C LYS A 203 23.97 0.20 5.88
N SER A 204 25.00 0.81 6.47
CA SER A 204 26.25 1.08 5.76
C SER A 204 26.97 -0.19 5.27
N VAL A 205 26.95 -1.27 6.07
CA VAL A 205 27.52 -2.56 5.64
C VAL A 205 26.77 -3.12 4.44
N VAL A 206 25.43 -3.12 4.47
CA VAL A 206 24.61 -3.61 3.35
C VAL A 206 24.84 -2.78 2.09
N GLU A 207 24.87 -1.44 2.20
CA GLU A 207 25.12 -0.56 1.06
C GLU A 207 26.51 -0.79 0.44
N ALA A 208 27.54 -0.95 1.27
CA ALA A 208 28.90 -1.23 0.81
C ALA A 208 28.99 -2.61 0.13
N GLU A 209 28.44 -3.66 0.73
CA GLU A 209 28.46 -5.01 0.16
C GLU A 209 27.68 -5.10 -1.16
N LEU A 210 26.53 -4.42 -1.25
CA LEU A 210 25.77 -4.34 -2.49
C LEU A 210 26.59 -3.66 -3.60
N THR A 211 27.22 -2.54 -3.28
CA THR A 211 28.08 -1.81 -4.24
C THR A 211 29.23 -2.69 -4.73
N MET A 212 29.96 -3.32 -3.80
CA MET A 212 31.07 -4.21 -4.14
C MET A 212 30.61 -5.44 -4.94
N ALA A 213 29.43 -5.98 -4.65
CA ALA A 213 28.87 -7.09 -5.42
C ALA A 213 28.53 -6.69 -6.85
N MET A 214 27.96 -5.50 -7.05
CA MET A 214 27.70 -4.94 -8.37
C MET A 214 28.99 -4.72 -9.15
N ASP A 215 30.02 -4.15 -8.53
CA ASP A 215 31.32 -3.94 -9.18
C ASP A 215 31.96 -5.25 -9.65
N ARG A 216 31.91 -6.31 -8.82
CA ARG A 216 32.40 -7.64 -9.19
C ARG A 216 31.65 -8.22 -10.38
N LEU A 217 30.33 -8.08 -10.42
CA LEU A 217 29.50 -8.57 -11.52
C LEU A 217 29.79 -7.81 -12.82
N LEU A 218 29.89 -6.48 -12.75
CA LEU A 218 30.22 -5.65 -13.91
C LEU A 218 31.63 -5.95 -14.45
N ALA A 219 32.62 -6.16 -13.58
CA ALA A 219 33.95 -6.57 -13.99
C ALA A 219 33.92 -7.95 -14.68
N SER A 220 33.20 -8.92 -14.11
CA SER A 220 33.08 -10.27 -14.71
C SER A 220 32.35 -10.27 -16.06
N ALA A 221 31.41 -9.35 -16.27
CA ALA A 221 30.70 -9.21 -17.54
C ALA A 221 31.57 -8.53 -18.62
N GLN A 222 32.58 -7.76 -18.23
CA GLN A 222 33.51 -7.08 -19.14
C GLN A 222 34.70 -7.98 -19.56
N ASP A 223 34.96 -9.07 -18.84
CA ASP A 223 35.95 -10.09 -19.20
C ASP A 223 35.28 -11.42 -19.65
N PRO A 224 34.77 -11.52 -20.89
CA PRO A 224 34.19 -12.78 -21.40
C PRO A 224 35.25 -13.83 -21.77
N SER A 225 36.49 -13.71 -21.27
CA SER A 225 37.61 -14.59 -21.62
C SER A 225 38.58 -14.78 -20.45
N SER A 226 38.23 -15.70 -19.54
CA SER A 226 39.19 -16.45 -18.72
C SER A 226 38.65 -17.83 -18.42
#